data_AF-A0A2G1X8Z1-F1
#
_entry.id   AF-A0A2G1X8Z1-F1
#
_cell.length_a   1.000
_cell.length_b   1.000
_cell.length_c   1.000
_cell.angle_alpha   90.00
_cell.angle_beta   90.00
_cell.angle_gamma   90.00
#
_symmetry.space_group_name_H-M   'P 1'
#
loop_
_entity.id
_entity.type
_entity.pdbx_description
1 polymer ?
#
loop_
_entity_poly.entity_id
_entity_poly.type
_entity_poly.pdbx_seq_one_letter_code
_entity_poly.pdbx_strand_id
1 'polypeptide(L)'
;TPRLLRFWRRAGYRTVHLSTSRNDASGEYSAIMLRPETNAGRDLLDRHAIAFRDRERDGLSDAHRDVDPDVVRGALRACSGPTPVDLTETEWRSVVGASVGPGMYDTAPGAFRDLALATLIEGSGGDGVGLDDREERLLVRKVLQGRPWEEVANELEFVSTSACMRALGDAFVPIVERYGTEFAREERERFINR
;
A
#
# COMPACT_ATOMS: atom_id res chain seq x y z
N THR A 1 -13.36 -12.20 1.12
CA THR A 1 -12.92 -12.26 -0.29
C THR A 1 -12.80 -10.89 -0.98
N PRO A 2 -11.93 -10.76 -2.02
CA PRO A 2 -11.79 -9.51 -2.80
C PRO A 2 -13.04 -9.09 -3.56
N ARG A 3 -13.83 -10.06 -4.05
CA ARG A 3 -15.08 -9.79 -4.79
C ARG A 3 -16.12 -9.07 -3.92
N LEU A 4 -16.27 -9.48 -2.66
CA LEU A 4 -17.20 -8.84 -1.72
C LEU A 4 -16.74 -7.44 -1.33
N LEU A 5 -15.44 -7.23 -1.07
CA LEU A 5 -14.90 -5.90 -0.80
C LEU A 5 -15.18 -4.92 -1.94
N ARG A 6 -14.98 -5.35 -3.20
CA ARG A 6 -15.33 -4.52 -4.37
C ARG A 6 -16.82 -4.22 -4.46
N PHE A 7 -17.68 -5.20 -4.18
CA PHE A 7 -19.14 -5.01 -4.19
C PHE A 7 -19.56 -3.96 -3.16
N TRP A 8 -19.15 -4.11 -1.89
CA TRP A 8 -19.52 -3.20 -0.82
C TRP A 8 -18.94 -1.80 -1.00
N ARG A 9 -17.69 -1.69 -1.47
CA ARG A 9 -17.09 -0.39 -1.81
C ARG A 9 -17.92 0.37 -2.85
N ARG A 10 -18.34 -0.31 -3.92
CA ARG A 10 -19.21 0.27 -4.97
C ARG A 10 -20.58 0.66 -4.43
N ALA A 11 -21.08 -0.05 -3.43
CA ALA A 11 -22.32 0.30 -2.72
C ALA A 11 -22.16 1.44 -1.69
N GLY A 12 -20.99 2.09 -1.63
CA GLY A 12 -20.72 3.24 -0.76
C GLY A 12 -20.17 2.89 0.63
N TYR A 13 -19.94 1.60 0.93
CA TYR A 13 -19.33 1.20 2.19
C TYR A 13 -17.83 1.46 2.21
N ARG A 14 -17.28 1.67 3.39
CA ARG A 14 -15.86 1.96 3.65
C ARG A 14 -15.31 1.08 4.75
N THR A 15 -14.08 0.58 4.59
CA THR A 15 -13.43 -0.31 5.56
C THR A 15 -13.07 0.45 6.83
N VAL A 16 -13.38 -0.15 7.97
CA VAL A 16 -13.04 0.38 9.30
C VAL A 16 -12.29 -0.63 10.17
N HIS A 17 -12.28 -1.91 9.79
CA HIS A 17 -11.58 -2.95 10.53
C HIS A 17 -11.37 -4.21 9.67
N LEU A 18 -10.26 -4.89 9.92
CA LEU A 18 -9.98 -6.25 9.49
C LEU A 18 -9.63 -7.05 10.75
N SER A 19 -10.26 -8.23 10.94
CA SER A 19 -9.99 -9.07 12.10
C SER A 19 -8.58 -9.63 12.05
N THR A 20 -7.97 -9.85 13.22
CA THR A 20 -6.63 -10.46 13.32
C THR A 20 -6.67 -11.99 13.37
N SER A 21 -7.84 -12.57 13.64
CA SER A 21 -8.07 -14.02 13.55
C SER A 21 -8.88 -14.37 12.31
N ARG A 22 -8.61 -15.57 11.79
CA ARG A 22 -9.43 -16.21 10.76
C ARG A 22 -10.68 -16.77 11.41
N ASN A 23 -11.79 -16.71 10.69
CA ASN A 23 -13.03 -17.34 11.13
C ASN A 23 -12.92 -18.87 11.01
N ASP A 24 -13.24 -19.60 12.08
CA ASP A 24 -13.04 -21.06 12.16
C ASP A 24 -13.78 -21.87 11.08
N ALA A 25 -14.92 -21.37 10.59
CA ALA A 25 -15.73 -22.07 9.59
C ALA A 25 -15.24 -21.81 8.15
N SER A 26 -14.73 -20.61 7.86
CA SER A 26 -14.37 -20.19 6.50
C SER A 26 -12.86 -20.09 6.26
N GLY A 27 -12.04 -20.03 7.29
CA GLY A 27 -10.61 -19.72 7.19
C GLY A 27 -10.29 -18.30 6.70
N GLU A 28 -11.31 -17.46 6.49
CA GLU A 28 -11.16 -16.08 6.01
C GLU A 28 -11.09 -15.07 7.16
N TYR A 29 -10.44 -13.93 6.89
CA TYR A 29 -10.50 -12.76 7.75
C TYR A 29 -11.81 -12.01 7.54
N SER A 30 -12.37 -11.51 8.64
CA SER A 30 -13.60 -10.72 8.63
C SER A 30 -13.28 -9.24 8.47
N ALA A 31 -13.92 -8.57 7.52
CA ALA A 31 -13.83 -7.12 7.36
C ALA A 31 -15.12 -6.44 7.84
N ILE A 32 -14.99 -5.36 8.60
CA ILE A 32 -16.12 -4.50 8.98
C ILE A 32 -16.07 -3.26 8.08
N MET A 33 -17.20 -2.95 7.47
CA MET A 33 -17.36 -1.78 6.62
C MET A 33 -18.60 -0.98 7.02
N LEU A 34 -18.53 0.35 6.94
CA LEU A 34 -19.62 1.26 7.29
C LEU A 34 -20.04 2.09 6.08
N ARG A 35 -21.33 2.39 5.98
CA ARG A 35 -21.87 3.42 5.10
C ARG A 35 -22.68 4.41 5.97
N PRO A 36 -22.19 5.63 6.19
CA PRO A 36 -22.85 6.55 7.09
C PRO A 36 -24.07 7.20 6.45
N GLU A 37 -25.20 7.22 7.18
CA GLU A 37 -26.45 7.89 6.75
C GLU A 37 -26.70 9.21 7.52
N THR A 38 -25.87 9.51 8.53
CA THR A 38 -25.99 10.70 9.39
C THR A 38 -24.62 11.36 9.62
N ASN A 39 -24.59 12.60 10.09
CA ASN A 39 -23.35 13.30 10.44
C ASN A 39 -22.57 12.56 11.53
N ALA A 40 -23.24 12.12 12.59
CA ALA A 40 -22.60 11.30 13.63
C ALA A 40 -22.01 9.99 13.08
N GLY A 41 -22.66 9.40 12.06
CA GLY A 41 -22.13 8.23 11.35
C GLY A 41 -20.88 8.56 10.53
N ARG A 42 -20.79 9.76 9.93
CA ARG A 42 -19.60 10.24 9.23
C ARG A 42 -18.44 10.44 10.19
N ASP A 43 -18.68 11.09 11.33
CA ASP A 43 -17.66 11.27 12.38
C ASP A 43 -17.16 9.94 12.94
N LEU A 44 -18.05 8.94 13.03
CA LEU A 44 -17.68 7.57 13.39
C LEU A 44 -16.80 6.94 12.32
N LEU A 45 -17.22 6.99 11.05
CA LEU A 45 -16.45 6.47 9.93
C LEU A 45 -15.05 7.10 9.89
N ASP A 46 -14.93 8.41 9.98
CA ASP A 46 -13.67 9.12 9.83
C ASP A 46 -12.67 8.71 10.92
N ARG A 47 -13.11 8.67 12.19
CA ARG A 47 -12.27 8.20 13.31
C ARG A 47 -11.80 6.76 13.13
N HIS A 48 -12.69 5.88 12.69
CA HIS A 48 -12.35 4.48 12.52
C HIS A 48 -11.52 4.20 11.26
N ALA A 49 -11.69 4.99 10.19
CA ALA A 49 -10.88 4.88 8.99
C ALA A 49 -9.42 5.27 9.28
N ILE A 50 -9.20 6.35 10.06
CA ILE A 50 -7.87 6.72 10.57
C ILE A 50 -7.28 5.58 11.42
N ALA A 51 -8.04 5.07 12.39
CA ALA A 51 -7.58 3.99 13.25
C ALA A 51 -7.34 2.67 12.51
N PHE A 52 -8.02 2.43 11.39
CA PHE A 52 -7.78 1.29 10.51
C PHE A 52 -6.45 1.48 9.76
N ARG A 53 -6.27 2.59 9.05
CA ARG A 53 -5.02 2.95 8.35
C ARG A 53 -3.80 2.80 9.27
N ASP A 54 -3.86 3.40 10.45
CA ASP A 54 -2.73 3.40 11.39
C ASP A 54 -2.40 2.00 11.90
N ARG A 55 -3.42 1.16 12.13
CA ARG A 55 -3.19 -0.24 12.53
C ARG A 55 -2.60 -1.07 11.40
N GLU A 56 -3.09 -0.91 10.18
CA GLU A 56 -2.60 -1.70 9.04
C GLU A 56 -1.17 -1.34 8.65
N ARG A 57 -0.71 -0.12 8.95
CA ARG A 57 0.67 0.30 8.75
C ARG A 57 1.67 -0.70 9.36
N ASP A 58 1.40 -1.18 10.57
CA ASP A 58 2.24 -2.14 11.28
C ASP A 58 1.68 -3.57 11.19
N GLY A 59 0.35 -3.71 11.30
CA GLY A 59 -0.36 -4.99 11.35
C GLY A 59 -0.16 -5.86 10.11
N LEU A 60 0.02 -5.26 8.93
CA LEU A 60 0.31 -6.01 7.70
C LEU A 60 1.64 -6.74 7.76
N SER A 61 2.59 -6.29 8.57
CA SER A 61 3.85 -6.98 8.80
C SER A 61 3.79 -8.01 9.94
N ASP A 62 2.66 -8.13 10.63
CA ASP A 62 2.48 -8.99 11.80
C ASP A 62 1.18 -9.80 11.67
N ALA A 63 0.14 -9.47 12.44
CA ALA A 63 -1.13 -10.21 12.49
C ALA A 63 -1.83 -10.38 11.13
N HIS A 64 -1.54 -9.53 10.14
CA HIS A 64 -2.11 -9.59 8.78
C HIS A 64 -1.06 -9.98 7.70
N ARG A 65 0.09 -10.53 8.11
CA ARG A 65 1.19 -10.93 7.21
C ARG A 65 0.82 -12.03 6.20
N ASP A 66 -0.16 -12.85 6.51
CA ASP A 66 -0.63 -13.99 5.70
C ASP A 66 -2.02 -13.74 5.08
N VAL A 67 -2.57 -12.53 5.21
CA VAL A 67 -3.78 -12.13 4.48
C VAL A 67 -3.48 -12.15 2.98
N ASP A 68 -4.45 -12.62 2.20
CA ASP A 68 -4.39 -12.60 0.74
C ASP A 68 -4.19 -11.16 0.22
N PRO A 69 -3.27 -10.92 -0.73
CA PRO A 69 -2.89 -9.57 -1.11
C PRO A 69 -4.03 -8.84 -1.83
N ASP A 70 -4.93 -9.56 -2.52
CA ASP A 70 -6.12 -8.95 -3.13
C ASP A 70 -7.19 -8.59 -2.09
N VAL A 71 -7.20 -9.26 -0.94
CA VAL A 71 -8.03 -8.86 0.22
C VAL A 71 -7.46 -7.58 0.84
N VAL A 72 -6.14 -7.50 1.05
CA VAL A 72 -5.48 -6.28 1.55
C VAL A 72 -5.73 -5.10 0.61
N ARG A 73 -5.47 -5.27 -0.69
CA ARG A 73 -5.76 -4.24 -1.72
C ARG A 73 -7.21 -3.78 -1.68
N GLY A 74 -8.14 -4.73 -1.60
CA GLY A 74 -9.58 -4.44 -1.52
C GLY A 74 -9.97 -3.66 -0.27
N ALA A 75 -9.38 -4.01 0.88
CA ALA A 75 -9.66 -3.40 2.18
C ALA A 75 -9.09 -1.98 2.27
N LEU A 76 -7.81 -1.80 1.90
CA LEU A 76 -7.13 -0.50 1.87
C LEU A 76 -7.81 0.46 0.89
N ARG A 77 -8.12 0.01 -0.33
CA ARG A 77 -8.80 0.83 -1.35
C ARG A 77 -10.24 1.22 -0.99
N ALA A 78 -10.80 0.61 0.05
CA ALA A 78 -12.09 0.99 0.61
C ALA A 78 -11.96 1.77 1.93
N CYS A 79 -10.76 2.00 2.44
CA CYS A 79 -10.51 2.94 3.53
C CYS A 79 -10.73 4.38 3.02
N SER A 80 -11.32 5.23 3.87
CA SER A 80 -11.48 6.68 3.60
C SER A 80 -10.60 7.54 4.49
N GLY A 81 -9.65 6.94 5.21
CA GLY A 81 -8.73 7.67 6.07
C GLY A 81 -7.77 8.50 5.22
N PRO A 82 -7.43 9.73 5.63
CA PRO A 82 -6.44 10.54 4.92
C PRO A 82 -5.08 9.84 4.92
N THR A 83 -4.20 10.18 3.98
CA THR A 83 -2.90 9.51 3.81
C THR A 83 -1.77 10.53 3.72
N PRO A 84 -1.46 11.24 4.83
CA PRO A 84 -0.37 12.20 4.82
C PRO A 84 0.96 11.48 4.59
N VAL A 85 1.74 11.95 3.63
CA VAL A 85 3.12 11.51 3.38
C VAL A 85 4.04 12.61 3.87
N ASP A 86 4.66 12.38 5.02
CA ASP A 86 5.61 13.29 5.66
C ASP A 86 6.95 12.60 5.82
N LEU A 87 7.72 12.58 4.72
CA LEU A 87 9.05 11.97 4.66
C LEU A 87 10.13 13.05 4.74
N THR A 88 11.18 12.76 5.50
CA THR A 88 12.39 13.58 5.57
C THR A 88 13.15 13.55 4.23
N GLU A 89 14.02 14.53 3.98
CA GLU A 89 14.88 14.53 2.78
C GLU A 89 15.77 13.28 2.67
N THR A 90 16.23 12.73 3.80
CA THR A 90 17.03 11.51 3.83
C THR A 90 16.23 10.28 3.39
N GLU A 91 14.96 10.20 3.79
CA GLU A 91 14.05 9.16 3.34
C GLU A 91 13.73 9.33 1.86
N TRP A 92 13.44 10.57 1.41
CA TRP A 92 13.23 10.84 -0.01
C TRP A 92 14.42 10.48 -0.88
N ARG A 93 15.64 10.79 -0.45
CA ARG A 93 16.86 10.38 -1.15
C ARG A 93 16.96 8.85 -1.28
N SER A 94 16.55 8.13 -0.26
CA SER A 94 16.55 6.65 -0.26
C SER A 94 15.49 6.10 -1.22
N VAL A 95 14.29 6.67 -1.22
CA VAL A 95 13.20 6.28 -2.13
C VAL A 95 13.58 6.58 -3.59
N VAL A 96 14.04 7.80 -3.87
CA VAL A 96 14.49 8.20 -5.21
C VAL A 96 15.63 7.29 -5.67
N GLY A 97 16.64 7.08 -4.83
CA GLY A 97 17.78 6.23 -5.13
C GLY A 97 17.38 4.78 -5.44
N ALA A 98 16.35 4.23 -4.79
CA ALA A 98 15.86 2.88 -5.10
C ALA A 98 14.95 2.81 -6.35
N SER A 99 14.33 3.92 -6.73
CA SER A 99 13.43 3.99 -7.89
C SER A 99 14.18 4.19 -9.21
N VAL A 100 15.13 5.12 -9.27
CA VAL A 100 15.84 5.51 -10.50
C VAL A 100 17.36 5.37 -10.40
N GLY A 101 17.88 4.94 -9.26
CA GLY A 101 19.31 4.83 -8.98
C GLY A 101 19.73 3.43 -8.51
N PRO A 102 20.94 3.31 -7.92
CA PRO A 102 21.47 2.03 -7.43
C PRO A 102 21.01 1.67 -6.00
N GLY A 103 20.07 2.44 -5.43
CA GLY A 103 19.62 2.28 -4.05
C GLY A 103 18.76 1.03 -3.85
N MET A 104 18.59 0.64 -2.59
CA MET A 104 17.78 -0.52 -2.20
C MET A 104 16.66 -0.08 -1.26
N TYR A 105 15.50 -0.71 -1.37
CA TYR A 105 14.34 -0.36 -0.53
C TYR A 105 14.63 -0.53 0.98
N ASP A 106 15.49 -1.49 1.34
CA ASP A 106 15.83 -1.84 2.72
C ASP A 106 16.53 -0.70 3.49
N THR A 107 16.99 0.36 2.81
CA THR A 107 17.63 1.52 3.45
C THR A 107 16.64 2.43 4.20
N ALA A 108 15.37 2.45 3.80
CA ALA A 108 14.34 3.28 4.44
C ALA A 108 12.96 2.62 4.46
N PRO A 109 12.81 1.39 5.00
CA PRO A 109 11.60 0.59 4.84
C PRO A 109 10.31 1.25 5.35
N GLY A 110 10.41 2.15 6.35
CA GLY A 110 9.28 2.96 6.82
C GLY A 110 8.71 3.88 5.73
N ALA A 111 9.58 4.59 5.02
CA ALA A 111 9.19 5.48 3.93
C ALA A 111 8.48 4.74 2.78
N PHE A 112 8.99 3.57 2.41
CA PHE A 112 8.32 2.73 1.40
C PHE A 112 6.95 2.25 1.88
N ARG A 113 6.79 1.90 3.16
CA ARG A 113 5.48 1.51 3.73
C ARG A 113 4.48 2.66 3.69
N ASP A 114 4.88 3.86 4.09
CA ASP A 114 4.00 5.03 4.12
C ASP A 114 3.51 5.38 2.71
N LEU A 115 4.41 5.37 1.73
CA LEU A 115 4.08 5.57 0.32
C LEU A 115 3.20 4.46 -0.26
N ALA A 116 3.49 3.19 0.06
CA ALA A 116 2.68 2.06 -0.41
C ALA A 116 1.26 2.10 0.18
N LEU A 117 1.13 2.46 1.46
CA LEU A 117 -0.16 2.59 2.14
C LEU A 117 -0.97 3.74 1.53
N ALA A 118 -0.36 4.90 1.32
CA ALA A 118 -0.98 6.05 0.64
C ALA A 118 -1.46 5.67 -0.77
N THR A 119 -0.59 5.03 -1.55
CA THR A 119 -0.87 4.61 -2.93
C THR A 119 -2.07 3.65 -3.00
N LEU A 120 -2.13 2.64 -2.11
CA LEU A 120 -3.19 1.63 -2.13
C LEU A 120 -4.54 2.13 -1.60
N ILE A 121 -4.53 3.07 -0.65
CA ILE A 121 -5.76 3.68 -0.12
C ILE A 121 -6.38 4.64 -1.15
N GLU A 122 -5.56 5.53 -1.74
CA GLU A 122 -6.03 6.47 -2.76
C GLU A 122 -6.42 5.73 -4.05
N GLY A 123 -5.70 4.65 -4.38
CA GLY A 123 -5.92 3.80 -5.55
C GLY A 123 -5.71 4.52 -6.87
N SER A 124 -5.87 3.81 -7.99
CA SER A 124 -5.58 4.30 -9.36
C SER A 124 -6.67 5.22 -9.99
N GLY A 125 -7.53 5.88 -9.20
CA GLY A 125 -8.62 6.71 -9.72
C GLY A 125 -8.31 8.22 -9.68
N GLY A 126 -8.80 8.99 -10.68
CA GLY A 126 -8.63 10.44 -10.74
C GLY A 126 -7.16 10.84 -10.91
N ASP A 127 -6.53 11.22 -9.80
CA ASP A 127 -5.12 11.62 -9.73
C ASP A 127 -4.18 10.48 -9.29
N GLY A 128 -4.71 9.33 -8.88
CA GLY A 128 -3.96 8.23 -8.26
C GLY A 128 -2.83 7.62 -9.11
N VAL A 129 -1.89 6.92 -8.45
CA VAL A 129 -0.78 6.25 -9.15
C VAL A 129 -1.31 5.11 -10.03
N GLY A 130 -0.94 5.12 -11.30
CA GLY A 130 -1.38 4.15 -12.31
C GLY A 130 -0.67 2.80 -12.23
N LEU A 131 -0.66 2.16 -11.06
CA LEU A 131 -0.10 0.81 -10.90
C LEU A 131 -1.07 -0.27 -11.38
N ASP A 132 -0.52 -1.32 -11.99
CA ASP A 132 -1.27 -2.52 -12.34
C ASP A 132 -1.51 -3.44 -11.13
N ASP A 133 -2.31 -4.48 -11.34
CA ASP A 133 -2.67 -5.43 -10.30
C ASP A 133 -1.45 -6.19 -9.71
N ARG A 134 -0.40 -6.44 -10.50
CA ARG A 134 0.80 -7.16 -10.07
C ARG A 134 1.72 -6.25 -9.28
N GLU A 135 1.85 -5.00 -9.67
CA GLU A 135 2.58 -3.96 -8.95
C GLU A 135 1.93 -3.65 -7.59
N GLU A 136 0.60 -3.50 -7.55
CA GLU A 136 -0.11 -3.34 -6.27
C GLU A 136 0.10 -4.56 -5.34
N ARG A 137 0.10 -5.78 -5.89
CA ARG A 137 0.41 -7.00 -5.11
C ARG A 137 1.86 -7.04 -4.64
N LEU A 138 2.80 -6.56 -5.45
CA LEU A 138 4.21 -6.45 -5.09
C LEU A 138 4.40 -5.50 -3.90
N LEU A 139 3.73 -4.34 -3.89
CA LEU A 139 3.70 -3.44 -2.73
C LEU A 139 3.16 -4.14 -1.48
N VAL A 140 2.02 -4.83 -1.58
CA VAL A 140 1.45 -5.54 -0.44
C VAL A 140 2.39 -6.62 0.09
N ARG A 141 2.81 -7.55 -0.78
CA ARG A 141 3.59 -8.72 -0.37
C ARG A 141 4.97 -8.33 0.15
N LYS A 142 5.67 -7.47 -0.58
CA LYS A 142 7.05 -7.14 -0.24
C LYS A 142 7.13 -6.03 0.80
N VAL A 143 6.49 -4.90 0.54
CA VAL A 143 6.67 -3.69 1.34
C VAL A 143 5.85 -3.74 2.63
N LEU A 144 4.56 -4.08 2.53
CA LEU A 144 3.67 -4.06 3.69
C LEU A 144 3.77 -5.35 4.52
N GLN A 145 3.76 -6.51 3.88
CA GLN A 145 3.82 -7.82 4.55
C GLN A 145 5.25 -8.31 4.83
N GLY A 146 6.28 -7.67 4.25
CA GLY A 146 7.67 -8.00 4.53
C GLY A 146 8.07 -9.42 4.13
N ARG A 147 7.44 -9.99 3.09
CA ARG A 147 7.73 -11.36 2.64
C ARG A 147 9.16 -11.47 2.06
N PRO A 148 9.81 -12.65 2.17
CA PRO A 148 11.11 -12.90 1.54
C PRO A 148 11.06 -12.70 0.02
N TRP A 149 12.13 -12.14 -0.54
CA TRP A 149 12.16 -11.79 -1.96
C TRP A 149 11.94 -12.98 -2.90
N GLU A 150 12.52 -14.14 -2.58
CA GLU A 150 12.37 -15.36 -3.38
C GLU A 150 10.91 -15.84 -3.40
N GLU A 151 10.22 -15.78 -2.26
CA GLU A 151 8.80 -16.14 -2.18
C GLU A 151 7.95 -15.19 -3.02
N VAL A 152 8.19 -13.88 -2.92
CA VAL A 152 7.44 -12.87 -3.70
C VAL A 152 7.71 -13.01 -5.19
N ALA A 153 8.97 -13.25 -5.57
CA ALA A 153 9.33 -13.46 -6.97
C ALA A 153 8.62 -14.68 -7.56
N ASN A 154 8.59 -15.80 -6.82
CA ASN A 154 7.89 -17.00 -7.26
C ASN A 154 6.36 -16.81 -7.30
N GLU A 155 5.77 -16.25 -6.24
CA GLU A 155 4.32 -16.05 -6.14
C GLU A 155 3.78 -15.11 -7.22
N LEU A 156 4.53 -14.05 -7.54
CA LEU A 156 4.16 -13.08 -8.56
C LEU A 156 4.76 -13.40 -9.92
N GLU A 157 5.29 -14.62 -10.13
CA GLU A 157 5.77 -15.13 -11.41
C GLU A 157 6.86 -14.27 -12.08
N PHE A 158 7.77 -13.71 -11.29
CA PHE A 158 8.96 -13.05 -11.81
C PHE A 158 10.00 -14.08 -12.24
N VAL A 159 10.69 -13.80 -13.35
CA VAL A 159 11.74 -14.68 -13.90
C VAL A 159 12.96 -14.82 -12.97
N SER A 160 13.12 -13.94 -11.98
CA SER A 160 14.17 -13.99 -10.96
C SER A 160 13.88 -13.04 -9.80
N THR A 161 14.55 -13.26 -8.66
CA THR A 161 14.57 -12.31 -7.53
C THR A 161 15.03 -10.91 -7.95
N SER A 162 16.08 -10.80 -8.77
CA SER A 162 16.57 -9.50 -9.25
C SER A 162 15.56 -8.79 -10.15
N ALA A 163 14.78 -9.52 -10.96
CA ALA A 163 13.71 -8.93 -11.75
C ALA A 163 12.56 -8.40 -10.87
N CYS A 164 12.21 -9.12 -9.81
CA CYS A 164 11.24 -8.68 -8.81
C CYS A 164 11.70 -7.40 -8.07
N MET A 165 12.98 -7.32 -7.69
CA MET A 165 13.56 -6.12 -7.08
C MET A 165 13.53 -4.91 -8.01
N ARG A 166 13.88 -5.09 -9.30
CA ARG A 166 13.79 -4.01 -10.30
C ARG A 166 12.35 -3.53 -10.48
N ALA A 167 11.40 -4.46 -10.60
CA ALA A 167 9.99 -4.12 -10.71
C ALA A 167 9.47 -3.35 -9.49
N LEU A 168 10.01 -3.59 -8.28
CA LEU A 168 9.69 -2.75 -7.12
C LEU A 168 10.21 -1.32 -7.32
N GLY A 169 11.45 -1.16 -7.77
CA GLY A 169 12.02 0.17 -8.09
C GLY A 169 11.17 0.91 -9.13
N ASP A 170 10.82 0.22 -10.23
CA ASP A 170 9.99 0.75 -11.31
C ASP A 170 8.61 1.22 -10.80
N ALA A 171 7.96 0.42 -9.94
CA ALA A 171 6.68 0.78 -9.35
C ALA A 171 6.75 2.03 -8.44
N PHE A 172 7.93 2.35 -7.88
CA PHE A 172 8.12 3.55 -7.08
C PHE A 172 8.39 4.82 -7.91
N VAL A 173 8.70 4.71 -9.20
CA VAL A 173 8.87 5.88 -10.08
C VAL A 173 7.61 6.76 -10.12
N PRO A 174 6.42 6.24 -10.50
CA PRO A 174 5.20 7.06 -10.52
C PRO A 174 4.71 7.44 -9.11
N ILE A 175 5.07 6.67 -8.08
CA ILE A 175 4.79 7.03 -6.67
C ILE A 175 5.58 8.28 -6.27
N VAL A 176 6.87 8.34 -6.61
CA VAL A 176 7.72 9.53 -6.39
C VAL A 176 7.18 10.73 -7.18
N GLU A 177 6.71 10.53 -8.40
CA GLU A 177 6.12 11.61 -9.19
C GLU A 177 4.87 12.20 -8.53
N ARG A 178 4.02 11.35 -7.93
CA ARG A 178 2.80 11.75 -7.23
C ARG A 178 3.07 12.43 -5.88
N TYR A 179 3.87 11.81 -5.02
CA TYR A 179 4.03 12.23 -3.62
C TYR A 179 5.30 13.04 -3.37
N GLY A 180 6.23 13.05 -4.32
CA GLY A 180 7.52 13.70 -4.17
C GLY A 180 7.41 15.17 -3.85
N THR A 181 8.18 15.59 -2.86
CA THR A 181 8.46 17.01 -2.60
C THR A 181 9.34 17.59 -3.69
N GLU A 182 9.55 18.91 -3.69
CA GLU A 182 10.49 19.54 -4.61
C GLU A 182 11.89 18.93 -4.52
N PHE A 183 12.35 18.68 -3.30
CA PHE A 183 13.60 17.97 -3.05
C PHE A 183 13.67 16.61 -3.75
N ALA A 184 12.59 15.81 -3.69
CA ALA A 184 12.57 14.49 -4.33
C ALA A 184 12.64 14.59 -5.87
N ARG A 185 12.03 15.62 -6.46
CA ARG A 185 12.09 15.89 -7.90
C ARG A 185 13.50 16.28 -8.34
N GLU A 186 14.13 17.21 -7.64
CA GLU A 186 15.52 17.61 -7.89
C GLU A 186 16.49 16.42 -7.76
N GLU A 187 16.32 15.58 -6.74
CA GLU A 187 17.17 14.40 -6.56
C GLU A 187 16.98 13.37 -7.68
N ARG A 188 15.75 13.20 -8.18
CA ARG A 188 15.46 12.33 -9.34
C ARG A 188 16.13 12.85 -10.61
N GLU A 189 16.07 14.16 -10.87
CA GLU A 189 16.72 14.77 -12.03
C GLU A 189 18.24 14.57 -12.03
N ARG A 190 18.89 14.55 -10.86
CA ARG A 190 20.33 14.25 -10.74
C ARG A 190 20.70 12.85 -11.21
N PHE A 191 19.81 11.87 -11.08
CA PHE A 191 20.04 10.52 -11.58
C PHE A 191 19.79 10.40 -13.08
N ILE A 192 18.79 11.11 -13.62
CA ILE A 192 18.45 11.06 -15.05
C ILE A 192 19.46 11.82 -15.91
N ASN A 193 20.06 12.90 -15.37
CA ASN A 193 21.03 13.74 -16.09
C ASN A 193 22.48 13.24 -15.99
N ARG A 194 22.74 12.05 -15.44
CA ARG A 194 24.07 11.43 -15.35
C ARG A 194 24.23 10.32 -16.39
#